data_AF-A0A4P9XL86-F1
#
_entry.id   AF-A0A4P9XL86-F1
#
_cell.length_a   1.000
_cell.length_b   1.000
_cell.length_c   1.000
_cell.angle_alpha   90.00
_cell.angle_beta   90.00
_cell.angle_gamma   90.00
#
_symmetry.space_group_name_H-M   'P 1'
#
loop_
_entity.id
_entity.type
_entity.pdbx_description
1 polymer ?
#
loop_
_entity_poly.entity_id
_entity_poly.type
_entity_poly.pdbx_seq_one_letter_code
_entity_poly.pdbx_strand_id
1 'polypeptide(L)'
;MATKGGEVAFVKRMVAESEVLRETIRWYTSMVGKRASLDEIMAELKRRKITNVTATEFCQGRTRRWAIGWSFSSERFLGDNGTGGESVQTSKRLKQSMPVSERVQTFALSASSLCDMLNALFSELDLAVDWQPDKHTFTGSAACDTWSRRARRARQHALQHGQDKTNVSKIATPPSPSLLPPLLQFLGRITPATNHTASHVPPPSNSSQLQLTWKKGHDRRLFDTLAAHIFTRMRQRSAASSASH
;
A
#
# COMPACT_ATOMS: atom_id res chain seq x y z
N MET A 1 17.68 15.46 -28.38
CA MET A 1 18.00 16.58 -27.47
C MET A 1 19.38 16.32 -26.87
N ALA A 2 20.37 17.15 -27.17
CA ALA A 2 21.69 17.05 -26.56
C ALA A 2 21.71 17.94 -25.32
N THR A 3 21.77 17.34 -24.14
CA THR A 3 21.92 18.03 -22.86
C THR A 3 23.31 17.73 -22.30
N LYS A 4 23.90 18.70 -21.61
CA LYS A 4 25.14 18.45 -20.86
C LYS A 4 24.88 17.34 -19.84
N GLY A 5 25.61 16.23 -19.94
CA GLY A 5 25.42 15.05 -19.09
C GLY A 5 24.26 14.11 -19.51
N GLY A 6 23.64 14.34 -20.67
CA GLY A 6 22.61 13.46 -21.24
C GLY A 6 21.29 13.45 -20.47
N GLU A 7 20.46 12.45 -20.76
CA GLU A 7 19.11 12.32 -20.18
C GLU A 7 19.14 12.16 -18.65
N VAL A 8 20.14 11.45 -18.10
CA VAL A 8 20.26 11.25 -16.66
C VAL A 8 20.47 12.58 -15.93
N ALA A 9 21.41 13.41 -16.38
CA ALA A 9 21.66 14.71 -15.76
C ALA A 9 20.46 15.64 -15.87
N PHE A 10 19.75 15.58 -17.00
CA PHE A 10 18.52 16.34 -17.20
C PHE A 10 17.45 15.96 -16.15
N VAL A 11 17.15 14.66 -16.02
CA VAL A 11 16.14 14.20 -15.06
C VAL A 11 16.58 14.43 -13.61
N LYS A 12 17.88 14.29 -13.28
CA LYS A 12 18.39 14.61 -11.94
C LYS A 12 18.16 16.08 -11.55
N ARG A 13 18.24 17.01 -12.51
CA ARG A 13 17.87 18.42 -12.27
C ARG A 13 16.38 18.58 -12.03
N MET A 14 15.53 17.96 -12.85
CA MET A 14 14.08 17.95 -12.60
C MET A 14 13.74 17.42 -11.20
N VAL A 15 14.43 16.37 -10.75
CA VAL A 15 14.24 15.83 -9.40
C VAL A 15 14.62 16.87 -8.33
N ALA A 16 15.75 17.56 -8.48
CA ALA A 16 16.16 18.61 -7.54
C ALA A 16 15.17 19.79 -7.52
N GLU A 17 14.68 20.23 -8.67
CA GLU A 17 13.66 21.28 -8.78
C GLU A 17 12.32 20.85 -8.16
N SER A 18 11.96 19.57 -8.35
CA SER A 18 10.73 19.01 -7.79
C SER A 18 10.72 18.99 -6.25
N GLU A 19 11.89 18.95 -5.60
CA GLU A 19 11.98 19.04 -4.14
C GLU A 19 11.62 20.43 -3.59
N VAL A 20 11.70 21.47 -4.42
CA VAL A 20 11.26 22.83 -4.09
C VAL A 20 9.75 22.96 -4.26
N LEU A 21 9.22 22.49 -5.40
CA LEU A 21 7.79 22.59 -5.74
C LEU A 21 6.92 21.57 -4.97
N ARG A 22 7.47 20.40 -4.63
CA ARG A 22 6.82 19.34 -3.86
C ARG A 22 5.41 19.00 -4.36
N GLU A 23 4.40 19.27 -3.55
CA GLU A 23 2.99 18.92 -3.77
C GLU A 23 2.22 19.95 -4.61
N THR A 24 2.85 21.08 -4.98
CA THR A 24 2.26 22.03 -5.96
C THR A 24 1.97 21.33 -7.29
N ILE A 25 2.79 20.35 -7.66
CA ILE A 25 2.55 19.44 -8.78
C ILE A 25 2.27 18.05 -8.23
N ARG A 26 1.17 17.42 -8.68
CA ARG A 26 0.79 16.09 -8.21
C ARG A 26 1.75 14.99 -8.64
N TRP A 27 2.20 15.05 -9.90
CA TRP A 27 3.12 14.08 -10.48
C TRP A 27 4.11 14.77 -11.40
N TYR A 28 5.38 14.47 -11.19
CA TYR A 28 6.47 14.81 -12.11
C TYR A 28 6.75 13.59 -12.95
N THR A 29 6.94 13.76 -14.26
CA THR A 29 7.20 12.65 -15.17
C THR A 29 8.32 12.98 -16.15
N SER A 30 9.01 11.94 -16.60
CA SER A 30 9.99 12.07 -17.68
C SER A 30 10.08 10.77 -18.47
N MET A 31 10.29 10.89 -19.78
CA MET A 31 10.55 9.75 -20.66
C MET A 31 12.05 9.56 -20.84
N VAL A 32 12.52 8.33 -20.69
CA VAL A 32 13.92 7.93 -20.85
C VAL A 32 14.07 6.92 -21.98
N GLY A 33 15.12 7.10 -22.77
CA GLY A 33 15.42 6.28 -23.95
C GLY A 33 16.25 5.04 -23.63
N LYS A 34 16.90 5.00 -22.46
CA LYS A 34 17.79 3.90 -22.06
C LYS A 34 17.37 3.31 -20.71
N ARG A 35 17.34 1.97 -20.63
CA ARG A 35 17.05 1.25 -19.37
C ARG A 35 18.05 1.58 -18.26
N ALA A 36 19.33 1.67 -18.58
CA ALA A 36 20.37 2.03 -17.61
C ALA A 36 20.14 3.41 -16.99
N SER A 37 19.70 4.38 -17.80
CA SER A 37 19.33 5.72 -17.31
C SER A 37 18.16 5.67 -16.35
N LEU A 38 17.15 4.83 -16.62
CA LEU A 38 16.04 4.61 -15.70
C LEU A 38 16.51 4.07 -14.34
N ASP A 39 17.41 3.08 -14.34
CA ASP A 39 17.96 2.49 -13.11
C ASP A 39 18.73 3.51 -12.28
N GLU A 40 19.55 4.34 -12.91
CA GLU A 40 20.27 5.43 -12.25
C GLU A 40 19.33 6.48 -11.64
N ILE A 41 18.26 6.85 -12.35
CA ILE A 41 17.27 7.81 -11.85
C ILE A 41 16.48 7.21 -10.68
N MET A 42 16.08 5.94 -10.76
CA MET A 42 15.42 5.25 -9.63
C MET A 42 16.31 5.20 -8.38
N ALA A 43 17.62 4.95 -8.55
CA ALA A 43 18.58 4.98 -7.45
C ALA A 43 18.69 6.38 -6.84
N GLU A 44 18.69 7.43 -7.66
CA GLU A 44 18.72 8.81 -7.19
C GLU A 44 17.45 9.19 -6.41
N LEU A 45 16.26 8.86 -6.92
CA LEU A 45 14.99 9.08 -6.21
C LEU A 45 15.00 8.38 -4.84
N LYS A 46 15.48 7.14 -4.79
CA LYS A 46 15.64 6.38 -3.55
C LYS A 46 16.61 7.06 -2.59
N ARG A 47 17.76 7.54 -3.07
CA ARG A 47 18.76 8.28 -2.27
C ARG A 47 18.18 9.55 -1.65
N ARG A 48 17.32 10.25 -2.40
CA ARG A 48 16.58 11.44 -1.95
C ARG A 48 15.35 11.13 -1.10
N LYS A 49 15.09 9.85 -0.80
CA LYS A 49 13.93 9.38 0.00
C LYS A 49 12.57 9.71 -0.65
N ILE A 50 12.53 9.87 -1.97
CA ILE A 50 11.27 9.98 -2.72
C ILE A 50 10.74 8.56 -2.91
N THR A 51 9.67 8.22 -2.19
CA THR A 51 9.16 6.85 -2.12
C THR A 51 7.98 6.59 -3.04
N ASN A 52 7.29 7.63 -3.51
CA ASN A 52 6.16 7.51 -4.43
C ASN A 52 6.67 7.62 -5.87
N VAL A 53 7.06 6.48 -6.43
CA VAL A 53 7.68 6.34 -7.74
C VAL A 53 6.95 5.27 -8.53
N THR A 54 6.67 5.57 -9.80
CA THR A 54 6.10 4.65 -10.77
C THR A 54 6.93 4.66 -12.05
N ALA A 55 6.94 3.56 -12.79
CA ALA A 55 7.60 3.49 -14.08
C ALA A 55 6.82 2.57 -15.02
N THR A 56 6.82 2.91 -16.31
CA THR A 56 6.19 2.11 -17.37
C THR A 56 7.11 2.00 -18.58
N GLU A 57 6.78 1.05 -19.46
CA GLU A 57 7.51 0.78 -20.70
C GLU A 57 6.58 1.02 -21.90
N PHE A 58 7.08 1.74 -22.89
CA PHE A 58 6.44 1.94 -24.18
C PHE A 58 7.16 1.10 -25.22
N CYS A 59 6.45 0.18 -25.85
CA CYS A 59 6.96 -0.69 -26.91
C CYS A 59 6.24 -0.37 -28.22
N GLN A 60 6.91 0.35 -29.13
CA GLN A 60 6.39 0.63 -30.47
C GLN A 60 7.33 0.00 -31.51
N GLY A 61 6.98 -1.21 -31.95
CA GLY A 61 7.83 -2.01 -32.84
C GLY A 61 9.14 -2.39 -32.17
N ARG A 62 10.28 -2.00 -32.77
CA ARG A 62 11.63 -2.28 -32.25
C ARG A 62 12.09 -1.27 -31.21
N THR A 63 11.45 -0.10 -31.15
CA THR A 63 11.85 0.97 -30.25
C THR A 63 11.17 0.79 -28.91
N ARG A 64 11.99 0.68 -27.87
CA ARG A 64 11.54 0.69 -26.47
C ARG A 64 11.90 2.02 -25.84
N ARG A 65 10.96 2.57 -25.09
CA ARG A 65 11.18 3.73 -24.23
C ARG A 65 10.57 3.43 -22.88
N TRP A 66 11.00 4.16 -21.86
CA TRP A 66 10.40 4.06 -20.54
C TRP A 66 9.92 5.44 -20.11
N ALA A 67 8.88 5.47 -19.28
CA ALA A 67 8.54 6.67 -18.53
C ALA A 67 8.74 6.39 -17.05
N ILE A 68 9.22 7.39 -16.35
CA ILE A 68 9.27 7.43 -14.90
C ILE A 68 8.38 8.56 -14.40
N GLY A 69 7.66 8.30 -13.32
CA GLY A 69 6.87 9.29 -12.60
C GLY A 69 7.21 9.26 -11.11
N TRP A 70 7.22 10.42 -10.46
CA TRP A 70 7.37 10.53 -9.01
C TRP A 70 6.47 11.61 -8.44
N SER A 71 6.15 11.48 -7.15
CA SER A 71 5.28 12.40 -6.43
C SER A 71 5.76 12.61 -4.99
N PHE A 72 5.39 13.77 -4.43
CA PHE A 72 5.52 14.06 -3.01
C PHE A 72 4.19 13.88 -2.26
N SER A 73 3.09 13.67 -2.98
CA SER A 73 1.78 13.42 -2.39
C SER A 73 1.73 12.07 -1.67
N SER A 74 0.90 12.02 -0.63
CA SER A 74 0.52 10.80 0.05
C SER A 74 -0.24 9.81 -0.83
N GLU A 75 -0.84 10.25 -1.94
CA GLU A 75 -1.63 9.42 -2.85
C GLU A 75 -0.74 8.69 -3.85
N ARG A 76 -0.79 7.36 -3.81
CA ARG A 76 0.03 6.52 -4.70
C ARG A 76 -0.69 6.23 -6.00
N PHE A 77 0.10 6.09 -7.06
CA PHE A 77 -0.40 5.56 -8.32
C PHE A 77 -0.71 4.08 -8.14
N LEU A 78 -1.99 3.73 -8.10
CA LEU A 78 -2.44 2.34 -7.89
C LEU A 78 -2.34 1.47 -9.15
N GLY A 79 -1.92 2.04 -10.28
CA GLY A 79 -1.97 1.36 -11.57
C GLY A 79 -3.38 0.89 -11.91
N ASP A 80 -3.49 0.14 -12.99
CA ASP A 80 -4.75 -0.39 -13.49
C ASP A 80 -5.22 -1.67 -12.76
N ASN A 81 -4.74 -1.91 -11.54
CA ASN A 81 -5.09 -3.12 -10.80
C ASN A 81 -6.52 -3.09 -10.21
N GLY A 82 -7.31 -2.03 -10.44
CA GLY A 82 -8.65 -1.86 -9.85
C GLY A 82 -9.70 -1.07 -10.65
N THR A 83 -9.38 -0.56 -11.85
CA THR A 83 -10.32 0.32 -12.59
C THR A 83 -10.28 0.12 -14.11
N GLY A 84 -10.37 -1.14 -14.58
CA GLY A 84 -10.87 -1.48 -15.93
C GLY A 84 -10.24 -0.75 -17.12
N GLY A 85 -9.05 -0.17 -16.97
CA GLY A 85 -8.27 0.37 -18.06
C GLY A 85 -7.63 -0.76 -18.84
N GLU A 86 -7.02 -0.42 -19.96
CA GLU A 86 -6.22 -1.39 -20.69
C GLU A 86 -4.90 -1.59 -19.95
N SER A 87 -4.64 -2.83 -19.54
CA SER A 87 -3.38 -3.27 -18.94
C SER A 87 -2.20 -2.89 -19.84
N VAL A 88 -1.49 -1.79 -19.51
CA VAL A 88 -0.19 -1.50 -20.12
C VAL A 88 0.78 -2.57 -19.65
N GLN A 89 1.17 -3.46 -20.58
CA GLN A 89 2.08 -4.57 -20.31
C GLN A 89 3.46 -4.06 -19.86
N THR A 90 3.59 -3.88 -18.55
CA THR A 90 4.87 -3.55 -17.93
C THR A 90 5.67 -4.83 -17.74
N SER A 91 6.90 -4.87 -18.24
CA SER A 91 7.75 -6.06 -18.11
C SER A 91 7.98 -6.45 -16.64
N LYS A 92 8.04 -7.77 -16.35
CA LYS A 92 8.26 -8.31 -15.00
C LYS A 92 9.48 -7.68 -14.32
N ARG A 93 10.54 -7.44 -15.09
CA ARG A 93 11.80 -6.85 -14.62
C ARG A 93 11.64 -5.39 -14.19
N LEU A 94 10.76 -4.62 -14.85
CA LEU A 94 10.47 -3.25 -14.41
C LEU A 94 9.61 -3.24 -13.14
N LYS A 95 8.62 -4.14 -13.05
CA LYS A 95 7.82 -4.33 -11.84
C LYS A 95 8.69 -4.69 -10.62
N GLN A 96 9.71 -5.54 -10.80
CA GLN A 96 10.65 -5.92 -9.74
C GLN A 96 11.54 -4.77 -9.24
N SER A 97 11.85 -3.79 -10.09
CA SER A 97 12.64 -2.62 -9.70
C SER A 97 11.81 -1.52 -9.02
N MET A 98 10.49 -1.58 -9.08
CA MET A 98 9.61 -0.61 -8.44
C MET A 98 9.45 -0.89 -6.94
N PRO A 99 9.25 0.15 -6.11
CA PRO A 99 8.94 -0.04 -4.69
C PRO A 99 7.62 -0.83 -4.56
N VAL A 100 7.72 -2.03 -3.97
CA VAL A 100 6.58 -2.93 -3.79
C VAL A 100 5.52 -2.22 -2.94
N SER A 101 4.36 -1.96 -3.53
CA SER A 101 3.22 -1.34 -2.85
C SER A 101 2.24 -2.35 -2.25
N GLU A 102 2.45 -3.63 -2.57
CA GLU A 102 1.48 -4.71 -2.33
C GLU A 102 2.04 -5.75 -1.37
N ARG A 103 1.16 -6.39 -0.59
CA ARG A 103 1.47 -7.51 0.28
C ARG A 103 0.41 -8.57 0.13
N VAL A 104 0.82 -9.82 -0.03
CA VAL A 104 -0.08 -10.92 -0.37
C VAL A 104 0.15 -12.10 0.55
N GLN A 105 -0.93 -12.74 1.00
CA GLN A 105 -0.88 -13.94 1.83
C GLN A 105 -2.04 -14.87 1.48
N THR A 106 -1.74 -16.17 1.35
CA THR A 106 -2.76 -17.22 1.16
C THR A 106 -3.18 -17.80 2.51
N PHE A 107 -4.47 -18.08 2.65
CA PHE A 107 -5.10 -18.68 3.82
C PHE A 107 -5.92 -19.90 3.38
N ALA A 108 -5.91 -20.97 4.16
CA ALA A 108 -6.75 -22.15 3.96
C ALA A 108 -8.17 -21.92 4.49
N LEU A 109 -8.80 -20.84 4.04
CA LEU A 109 -10.16 -20.44 4.38
C LEU A 109 -10.92 -20.10 3.09
N SER A 110 -12.24 -20.32 3.09
CA SER A 110 -13.12 -19.79 2.04
C SER A 110 -13.13 -18.27 2.06
N ALA A 111 -13.51 -17.65 0.93
CA ALA A 111 -13.53 -16.20 0.81
C ALA A 111 -14.51 -15.56 1.81
N SER A 112 -15.67 -16.19 2.06
CA SER A 112 -16.65 -15.74 3.04
C SER A 112 -16.11 -15.78 4.47
N SER A 113 -15.56 -16.92 4.90
CA SER A 113 -14.98 -17.03 6.26
C SER A 113 -13.80 -16.08 6.47
N LEU A 114 -13.02 -15.81 5.40
CA LEU A 114 -11.97 -14.80 5.44
C LEU A 114 -12.54 -13.38 5.62
N CYS A 115 -13.61 -13.02 4.90
CA CYS A 115 -14.31 -11.74 5.06
C CYS A 115 -14.84 -11.55 6.48
N ASP A 116 -15.52 -12.55 7.04
CA ASP A 116 -16.11 -12.46 8.38
C ASP A 116 -15.02 -12.25 9.45
N MET A 117 -13.93 -12.99 9.33
CA MET A 117 -12.79 -12.89 10.24
C MET A 117 -12.06 -11.54 10.10
N LEU A 118 -11.97 -10.99 8.89
CA LEU A 118 -11.45 -9.64 8.63
C LEU A 118 -12.35 -8.57 9.25
N ASN A 119 -13.67 -8.67 9.09
CA ASN A 119 -14.62 -7.72 9.69
C ASN A 119 -14.48 -7.66 11.21
N ALA A 120 -14.40 -8.82 11.87
CA ALA A 120 -14.15 -8.87 13.32
C ALA A 120 -12.82 -8.21 13.70
N LEU A 121 -11.76 -8.40 12.91
CA LEU A 121 -10.47 -7.77 13.15
C LEU A 121 -10.49 -6.25 12.90
N PHE A 122 -11.18 -5.79 11.87
CA PHE A 122 -11.28 -4.37 11.54
C PHE A 122 -12.03 -3.59 12.61
N SER A 123 -13.12 -4.16 13.15
CA SER A 123 -13.83 -3.59 14.29
C SER A 123 -12.97 -3.51 15.55
N GLU A 124 -12.14 -4.52 15.83
CA GLU A 124 -11.20 -4.48 16.97
C GLU A 124 -10.13 -3.39 16.84
N LEU A 125 -9.67 -3.14 15.61
CA LEU A 125 -8.63 -2.17 15.29
C LEU A 125 -9.17 -0.75 15.05
N ASP A 126 -10.49 -0.56 15.10
CA ASP A 126 -11.17 0.71 14.81
C ASP A 126 -10.81 1.25 13.40
N LEU A 127 -10.80 0.34 12.42
CA LEU A 127 -10.54 0.68 11.03
C LEU A 127 -11.85 0.97 10.31
N ALA A 128 -11.93 2.12 9.63
CA ALA A 128 -13.05 2.42 8.75
C ALA A 128 -12.86 1.66 7.43
N VAL A 129 -13.79 0.76 7.10
CA VAL A 129 -13.69 -0.09 5.92
C VAL A 129 -14.91 0.07 5.03
N ASP A 130 -14.67 0.39 3.77
CA ASP A 130 -15.67 0.47 2.72
C ASP A 130 -15.54 -0.76 1.81
N TRP A 131 -16.53 -1.66 1.86
CA TRP A 131 -16.55 -2.86 1.04
C TRP A 131 -17.20 -2.57 -0.32
N GLN A 132 -16.62 -3.13 -1.38
CA GLN A 132 -17.19 -3.13 -2.73
C GLN A 132 -17.52 -4.59 -3.10
N PRO A 133 -18.74 -5.06 -2.77
CA PRO A 133 -19.12 -6.47 -2.92
C PRO A 133 -18.93 -6.97 -4.37
N ASP A 134 -19.26 -6.14 -5.34
CA ASP A 134 -19.22 -6.46 -6.77
C ASP A 134 -17.82 -6.81 -7.29
N LYS A 135 -16.76 -6.40 -6.57
CA LYS A 135 -15.36 -6.54 -6.99
C LYS A 135 -14.53 -7.44 -6.08
N HIS A 136 -15.11 -7.99 -5.00
CA HIS A 136 -14.37 -8.67 -3.93
C HIS A 136 -13.19 -7.83 -3.39
N THR A 137 -13.39 -6.51 -3.32
CA THR A 137 -12.38 -5.55 -2.85
C THR A 137 -12.93 -4.67 -1.74
N PHE A 138 -12.06 -4.08 -0.94
CA PHE A 138 -12.44 -3.13 0.10
C PHE A 138 -11.38 -2.03 0.26
N THR A 139 -11.78 -0.84 0.66
CA THR A 139 -10.86 0.24 1.04
C THR A 139 -10.86 0.38 2.56
N GLY A 140 -9.72 0.08 3.19
CA GLY A 140 -9.50 0.33 4.60
C GLY A 140 -8.83 1.67 4.85
N SER A 141 -9.31 2.40 5.86
CA SER A 141 -8.76 3.68 6.31
C SER A 141 -8.49 3.63 7.81
N ALA A 142 -7.27 4.00 8.21
CA ALA A 142 -6.88 4.15 9.60
C ALA A 142 -6.72 5.65 9.92
N ALA A 143 -7.46 6.14 10.92
CA ALA A 143 -7.31 7.51 11.42
C ALA A 143 -6.06 7.65 12.31
N CYS A 144 -5.70 6.60 13.04
CA CYS A 144 -4.52 6.57 13.90
C CYS A 144 -3.90 5.15 13.96
N ASP A 145 -2.68 5.04 14.50
CA ASP A 145 -2.00 3.75 14.71
C ASP A 145 -2.57 3.04 15.95
N THR A 146 -3.34 1.97 15.73
CA THR A 146 -3.95 1.13 16.78
C THR A 146 -3.31 -0.27 16.87
N TRP A 147 -2.47 -0.66 15.90
CA TRP A 147 -1.97 -2.03 15.74
C TRP A 147 -0.51 -2.20 16.19
N SER A 148 0.29 -1.13 16.15
CA SER A 148 1.71 -1.24 16.50
C SER A 148 1.92 -1.67 17.96
N ARG A 149 3.10 -2.24 18.25
CA ARG A 149 3.44 -2.63 19.62
C ARG A 149 3.37 -1.43 20.59
N ARG A 150 3.77 -0.24 20.13
CA ARG A 150 3.70 0.99 20.91
C ARG A 150 2.25 1.38 21.20
N ALA A 151 1.39 1.41 20.18
CA ALA A 151 -0.03 1.72 20.33
C ALA A 151 -0.74 0.77 21.30
N ARG A 152 -0.51 -0.54 21.15
CA ARG A 152 -1.11 -1.56 22.03
C ARG A 152 -0.65 -1.44 23.48
N ARG A 153 0.65 -1.18 23.72
CA ARG A 153 1.18 -0.93 25.09
C ARG A 153 0.60 0.34 25.71
N ALA A 154 0.49 1.42 24.93
CA ALA A 154 -0.12 2.67 25.40
C ALA A 154 -1.59 2.47 25.79
N ARG A 155 -2.36 1.72 25.00
CA ARG A 155 -3.76 1.37 25.32
C ARG A 155 -3.87 0.53 26.60
N GLN A 156 -2.98 -0.47 26.77
CA GLN A 156 -2.93 -1.27 28.00
C GLN A 156 -2.59 -0.42 29.23
N HIS A 157 -1.64 0.50 29.10
CA HIS A 157 -1.26 1.42 30.19
C HIS A 157 -2.39 2.41 30.53
N ALA A 158 -3.11 2.92 29.53
CA ALA A 158 -4.28 3.77 29.74
C ALA A 158 -5.45 3.03 30.40
N LEU A 159 -5.67 1.76 30.06
CA LEU A 159 -6.67 0.91 30.71
C LEU A 159 -6.29 0.57 32.17
N GLN A 160 -5.00 0.42 32.47
CA GLN A 160 -4.51 0.12 33.82
C GLN A 160 -4.45 1.35 34.74
N HIS A 161 -4.22 2.55 34.20
CA HIS A 161 -4.12 3.80 34.97
C HIS A 161 -5.34 4.74 34.84
N GLY A 162 -6.40 4.33 34.14
CA GLY A 162 -7.56 5.16 33.81
C GLY A 162 -8.71 5.18 34.84
N GLN A 163 -8.53 4.65 36.06
CA GLN A 163 -9.55 4.71 37.12
C GLN A 163 -9.27 5.70 38.25
N ASP A 164 -8.18 6.49 38.19
CA ASP A 164 -7.95 7.54 39.20
C ASP A 164 -7.87 8.93 38.58
N LYS A 165 -8.86 9.75 38.99
CA LYS A 165 -9.04 11.21 38.87
C LYS A 165 -9.94 11.73 37.74
N THR A 166 -11.15 12.10 38.17
CA THR A 166 -12.10 13.02 37.53
C THR A 166 -11.72 14.51 37.76
N ASN A 167 -12.19 15.37 36.84
CA ASN A 167 -12.40 16.84 36.94
C ASN A 167 -11.18 17.79 36.77
N VAL A 168 -11.16 18.90 35.99
CA VAL A 168 -12.18 19.76 35.32
C VAL A 168 -11.58 20.44 34.05
N SER A 169 -12.43 20.64 33.03
CA SER A 169 -12.39 21.65 31.93
C SER A 169 -11.15 21.87 31.05
N LYS A 170 -11.21 21.31 29.83
CA LYS A 170 -11.29 22.12 28.61
C LYS A 170 -12.03 21.32 27.54
N ILE A 171 -13.30 21.65 27.36
CA ILE A 171 -14.11 21.22 26.22
C ILE A 171 -13.52 21.95 25.01
N ALA A 172 -12.54 21.32 24.36
CA ALA A 172 -12.41 21.45 22.92
C ALA A 172 -13.28 20.33 22.37
N THR A 173 -14.45 20.70 21.87
CA THR A 173 -15.27 19.86 20.99
C THR A 173 -14.31 19.15 20.02
N PRO A 174 -14.30 17.81 19.93
CA PRO A 174 -13.50 17.15 18.91
C PRO A 174 -13.97 17.71 17.57
N PRO A 175 -13.08 18.29 16.73
CA PRO A 175 -13.50 18.72 15.41
C PRO A 175 -14.07 17.49 14.72
N SER A 176 -15.24 17.65 14.10
CA SER A 176 -15.93 16.62 13.34
C SER A 176 -14.93 15.70 12.63
N PRO A 177 -15.04 14.36 12.76
CA PRO A 177 -14.04 13.41 12.26
C PRO A 177 -13.88 13.38 10.72
N SER A 178 -14.51 14.30 10.00
CA SER A 178 -14.53 14.40 8.55
C SER A 178 -13.45 15.29 7.93
N LEU A 179 -12.65 16.04 8.70
CA LEU A 179 -11.68 17.01 8.15
C LEU A 179 -10.20 16.60 8.23
N LEU A 180 -9.82 15.62 9.06
CA LEU A 180 -8.43 15.16 9.10
C LEU A 180 -8.22 14.03 8.08
N PRO A 181 -7.22 14.15 7.18
CA PRO A 181 -6.91 13.08 6.25
C PRO A 181 -6.48 11.82 7.04
N PRO A 182 -6.91 10.62 6.61
CA PRO A 182 -6.54 9.38 7.29
C PRO A 182 -5.02 9.19 7.30
N LEU A 183 -4.47 8.70 8.41
CA LEU A 183 -3.06 8.39 8.59
C LEU A 183 -2.55 7.42 7.51
N LEU A 184 -3.40 6.45 7.15
CA LEU A 184 -3.10 5.41 6.18
C LEU A 184 -4.40 4.96 5.50
N GLN A 185 -4.37 4.79 4.17
CA GLN A 185 -5.38 4.05 3.43
C GLN A 185 -4.76 2.93 2.62
N PHE A 186 -5.49 1.82 2.51
CA PHE A 186 -5.09 0.66 1.74
C PHE A 186 -6.29 0.04 1.03
N LEU A 187 -6.01 -0.63 -0.08
CA LEU A 187 -6.98 -1.43 -0.82
C LEU A 187 -6.73 -2.90 -0.46
N GLY A 188 -7.78 -3.60 -0.05
CA GLY A 188 -7.78 -5.04 0.11
C GLY A 188 -8.48 -5.71 -1.07
N ARG A 189 -7.96 -6.85 -1.52
CA ARG A 189 -8.58 -7.71 -2.52
C ARG A 189 -8.54 -9.15 -2.04
N ILE A 190 -9.68 -9.84 -2.15
CA ILE A 190 -9.79 -11.26 -1.83
C ILE A 190 -10.03 -12.01 -3.14
N THR A 191 -9.18 -12.97 -3.44
CA THR A 191 -9.33 -13.84 -4.61
C THR A 191 -9.28 -15.30 -4.17
N PRO A 192 -10.11 -16.20 -4.74
CA PRO A 192 -9.93 -17.63 -4.56
C PRO A 192 -8.51 -18.02 -4.99
N ALA A 193 -7.84 -18.88 -4.24
CA ALA A 193 -6.53 -19.41 -4.63
C ALA A 193 -6.74 -20.40 -5.77
N THR A 194 -6.77 -19.91 -7.01
CA THR A 194 -6.80 -20.77 -8.19
C THR A 194 -5.42 -21.39 -8.41
N ASN A 195 -5.37 -22.56 -9.06
CA ASN A 195 -4.18 -23.39 -9.31
C ASN A 195 -3.05 -22.72 -10.15
N HIS A 196 -3.06 -21.40 -10.35
CA HIS A 196 -2.09 -20.68 -11.19
C HIS A 196 -0.82 -20.23 -10.46
N THR A 197 -0.63 -20.59 -9.18
CA THR A 197 0.67 -20.41 -8.53
C THR A 197 1.66 -21.44 -9.05
N ALA A 198 2.81 -20.99 -9.55
CA ALA A 198 3.95 -21.79 -10.01
C ALA A 198 4.66 -22.56 -8.87
N SER A 199 3.88 -23.24 -8.02
CA SER A 199 4.33 -24.11 -6.93
C SER A 199 3.76 -25.51 -7.18
N HIS A 200 4.58 -26.54 -6.99
CA HIS A 200 4.31 -27.95 -7.31
C HIS A 200 3.26 -28.62 -6.39
N VAL A 201 2.52 -27.83 -5.60
CA VAL A 201 1.48 -28.29 -4.67
C VAL A 201 0.19 -27.53 -4.96
N PRO A 202 -0.89 -28.20 -5.39
CA PRO A 202 -2.17 -27.54 -5.59
C PRO A 202 -2.69 -27.00 -4.24
N PRO A 203 -3.15 -25.74 -4.20
CA PRO A 203 -3.78 -25.21 -3.00
C PRO A 203 -5.03 -26.04 -2.63
N PRO A 204 -5.34 -26.23 -1.33
CA PRO A 204 -6.54 -26.93 -0.93
C PRO A 204 -7.78 -26.22 -1.50
N SER A 205 -8.81 -26.98 -1.88
CA SER A 205 -10.00 -26.54 -2.62
C SER A 205 -10.75 -25.35 -1.98
N ASN A 206 -10.53 -25.06 -0.70
CA ASN A 206 -11.08 -23.94 0.05
C ASN A 206 -9.98 -23.00 0.57
N SER A 207 -9.14 -22.47 -0.32
CA SER A 207 -8.16 -21.44 0.05
C SER A 207 -8.36 -20.13 -0.70
N SER A 208 -8.06 -19.04 -0.01
CA SER A 208 -8.26 -17.68 -0.47
C SER A 208 -6.99 -16.87 -0.26
N GLN A 209 -6.70 -15.99 -1.21
CA GLN A 209 -5.59 -15.08 -1.18
C GLN A 209 -6.07 -13.68 -0.79
N LEU A 210 -5.45 -13.10 0.23
CA LEU A 210 -5.64 -11.71 0.63
C LEU A 210 -4.47 -10.89 0.12
N GLN A 211 -4.78 -9.91 -0.73
CA GLN A 211 -3.84 -8.89 -1.17
C GLN A 211 -4.19 -7.56 -0.51
N LEU A 212 -3.20 -6.90 0.08
CA LEU A 212 -3.29 -5.55 0.62
C LEU A 212 -2.35 -4.64 -0.19
N THR A 213 -2.87 -3.54 -0.72
CA THR A 213 -2.12 -2.57 -1.52
C THR A 213 -2.17 -1.20 -0.83
N TRP A 214 -1.01 -0.59 -0.64
CA TRP A 214 -0.91 0.73 -0.03
C TRP A 214 -1.42 1.82 -0.99
N LYS A 215 -2.48 2.54 -0.58
CA LYS A 215 -3.17 3.56 -1.39
C LYS A 215 -2.78 4.99 -1.01
N LYS A 216 -2.81 5.31 0.28
CA LYS A 216 -2.54 6.66 0.78
C LYS A 216 -1.73 6.63 2.07
N GLY A 217 -0.77 7.55 2.22
CA GLY A 217 -0.02 7.77 3.45
C GLY A 217 1.44 8.12 3.20
N HIS A 218 2.11 8.63 4.23
CA HIS A 218 3.51 9.07 4.12
C HIS A 218 4.51 8.01 4.62
N ASP A 219 4.12 7.18 5.60
CA ASP A 219 5.02 6.18 6.19
C ASP A 219 4.70 4.76 5.73
N ARG A 220 5.61 4.19 4.95
CA ARG A 220 5.55 2.80 4.47
C ARG A 220 5.56 1.81 5.62
N ARG A 221 6.32 2.11 6.68
CA ARG A 221 6.51 1.22 7.82
C ARG A 221 5.19 1.02 8.56
N LEU A 222 4.33 2.03 8.61
CA LEU A 222 2.99 1.91 9.16
C LEU A 222 2.14 0.91 8.35
N PHE A 223 2.16 1.01 7.02
CA PHE A 223 1.49 0.02 6.18
C PHE A 223 2.06 -1.39 6.37
N ASP A 224 3.38 -1.54 6.37
CA ASP A 224 4.01 -2.86 6.51
C ASP A 224 3.72 -3.48 7.89
N THR A 225 3.69 -2.69 8.95
CA THR A 225 3.31 -3.17 10.29
C THR A 225 1.83 -3.53 10.38
N LEU A 226 0.94 -2.76 9.74
CA LEU A 226 -0.49 -3.08 9.68
C LEU A 226 -0.73 -4.39 8.94
N ALA A 227 -0.19 -4.51 7.72
CA ALA A 227 -0.35 -5.71 6.91
C ALA A 227 0.24 -6.95 7.60
N ALA A 228 1.40 -6.82 8.25
CA ALA A 228 1.97 -7.91 9.05
C ALA A 228 1.03 -8.29 10.21
N HIS A 229 0.50 -7.30 10.92
CA HIS A 229 -0.41 -7.53 12.03
C HIS A 229 -1.69 -8.24 11.59
N ILE A 230 -2.31 -7.79 10.50
CA ILE A 230 -3.48 -8.43 9.89
C ILE A 230 -3.16 -9.89 9.57
N PHE A 231 -2.10 -10.15 8.80
CA PHE A 231 -1.78 -11.53 8.42
C PHE A 231 -1.47 -12.45 9.61
N THR A 232 -0.77 -11.95 10.63
CA THR A 232 -0.50 -12.72 11.85
C THR A 232 -1.78 -13.03 12.61
N ARG A 233 -2.68 -12.06 12.81
CA ARG A 233 -3.94 -12.25 13.53
C ARG A 233 -4.87 -13.22 12.79
N MET A 234 -4.95 -13.08 11.47
CA MET A 234 -5.74 -13.99 10.63
C MET A 234 -5.23 -15.43 10.72
N ARG A 235 -3.90 -15.64 10.70
CA ARG A 235 -3.30 -16.98 10.85
C ARG A 235 -3.54 -17.60 12.24
N GLN A 236 -3.46 -16.79 13.29
CA GLN A 236 -3.74 -17.25 14.66
C GLN A 236 -5.19 -17.69 14.80
N ARG A 237 -6.13 -16.91 14.26
CA ARG A 237 -7.57 -17.22 14.28
C ARG A 237 -7.92 -18.44 13.43
N SER A 238 -7.30 -18.57 12.25
CA SER A 238 -7.52 -19.75 11.41
C SER A 238 -7.03 -21.02 12.10
N ALA A 239 -5.86 -20.99 12.74
CA ALA A 239 -5.31 -22.14 13.46
C ALA A 239 -6.16 -22.53 14.68
N ALA A 240 -6.67 -21.55 15.43
CA ALA A 240 -7.56 -21.80 16.56
C ALA A 240 -8.89 -22.45 16.13
N SER A 241 -9.45 -22.02 15.00
CA SER A 241 -10.68 -22.60 14.44
C SER A 241 -10.50 -24.03 13.90
N SER A 242 -9.27 -24.40 13.48
CA SER A 242 -8.96 -25.77 13.05
C SER A 242 -8.67 -26.72 14.22
N ALA A 243 -8.30 -26.20 15.39
CA ALA A 243 -8.03 -27.01 16.59
C ALA A 243 -9.28 -27.30 17.44
N SER A 244 -10.39 -26.60 17.17
CA SER A 244 -11.69 -26.77 17.85
C SER A 244 -12.64 -27.74 17.13
N HIS A 245 -12.20 -28.38 16.05
CA HIS A 245 -12.89 -29.42 15.31
C HIS A 245 -12.11 -30.74 15.42
#